data_AF-A0A359LP61-F1
#
_entry.id   AF-A0A359LP61-F1
#
_cell.length_a   1.000
_cell.length_b   1.000
_cell.length_c   1.000
_cell.angle_alpha   90.00
_cell.angle_beta   90.00
_cell.angle_gamma   90.00
#
_symmetry.space_group_name_H-M   'P 1'
#
loop_
_entity.id
_entity.type
_entity.pdbx_description
1 polymer ?
#
loop_
_entity_poly.entity_id
_entity_poly.type
_entity_poly.pdbx_seq_one_letter_code
_entity_poly.pdbx_strand_id
1 'polypeptide(L)'
;LAGGDELLRLKRMKDWVDRVFTPVCKSAHETWKAAVARRKEFEAPIEEAEKILRLELGKYKAEQDKLAIEAKALALAERGSDAAREASLIVGAPKVEGVSFRKVVRFEIVDTSKLPAKFLMPDETKIGKFVRAMGKDAEIPGVRVWEEDSPVAR
;
A
#
# COMPACT_ATOMS: atom_id res chain seq x y z
N LEU A 1 16.49 59.56 -48.08
CA LEU A 1 15.03 59.30 -48.26
C LEU A 1 14.62 57.84 -48.00
N ALA A 2 15.53 56.85 -48.07
CA ALA A 2 15.16 55.42 -47.92
C ALA A 2 14.73 54.95 -46.52
N GLY A 3 15.24 55.56 -45.44
CA GLY A 3 14.94 55.08 -44.07
C GLY A 3 13.52 55.37 -43.56
N GLY A 4 12.88 56.44 -44.06
CA GLY A 4 11.52 56.82 -43.64
C GLY A 4 10.45 55.89 -44.20
N ASP A 5 10.62 55.43 -45.44
CA ASP A 5 9.67 54.54 -46.11
C ASP A 5 9.71 53.11 -45.56
N GLU A 6 10.91 52.61 -45.23
CA GLU A 6 11.08 51.30 -44.59
C GLU A 6 10.46 51.26 -43.18
N LEU A 7 10.57 52.34 -42.41
CA LEU A 7 9.90 52.45 -41.10
C LEU A 7 8.37 52.39 -41.24
N LEU A 8 7.80 53.06 -42.25
CA LEU A 8 6.36 53.01 -42.51
C LEU A 8 5.92 51.61 -42.93
N ARG A 9 6.74 50.89 -43.71
CA ARG A 9 6.49 49.50 -44.08
C ARG A 9 6.46 48.58 -42.85
N LEU A 10 7.46 48.67 -41.97
CA LEU A 10 7.52 47.88 -40.74
C LEU A 10 6.32 48.14 -39.81
N LYS A 11 5.88 49.40 -39.70
CA LYS A 11 4.66 49.76 -38.94
C LYS A 11 3.41 49.09 -39.53
N ARG A 12 3.22 49.17 -40.85
CA ARG A 12 2.11 48.49 -41.53
C ARG A 12 2.13 46.98 -41.33
N MET A 13 3.30 46.36 -41.33
CA MET A 13 3.44 44.92 -41.04
C MET A 13 3.03 44.60 -39.61
N LYS A 14 3.44 45.41 -38.63
CA LYS A 14 3.01 45.26 -37.24
C LYS A 14 1.49 45.41 -37.10
N ASP A 15 0.90 46.43 -37.72
CA ASP A 15 -0.56 46.65 -37.66
C ASP A 15 -1.33 45.47 -38.29
N TRP A 16 -0.79 44.88 -39.35
CA TRP A 16 -1.37 43.67 -39.96
C TRP A 16 -1.29 42.47 -39.01
N VAL A 17 -0.13 42.25 -38.36
CA VAL A 17 0.04 41.20 -37.35
C VAL A 17 -0.97 41.39 -36.23
N ASP A 18 -1.07 42.59 -35.68
CA ASP A 18 -1.99 42.88 -34.58
C ASP A 18 -3.44 42.66 -35.01
N ARG A 19 -3.82 43.08 -36.22
CA ARG A 19 -5.17 42.89 -36.77
C ARG A 19 -5.53 41.42 -36.95
N VAL A 20 -4.59 40.58 -37.37
CA VAL A 20 -4.82 39.16 -37.61
C VAL A 20 -4.83 38.38 -36.30
N PHE A 21 -3.85 38.61 -35.41
CA PHE A 21 -3.65 37.76 -34.24
C PHE A 21 -4.41 38.22 -33.00
N THR A 22 -4.68 39.52 -32.81
CA THR A 22 -5.46 40.00 -31.66
C THR A 22 -6.84 39.34 -31.54
N PRO A 23 -7.68 39.24 -32.60
CA PRO A 23 -8.99 38.61 -32.47
C PRO A 23 -8.89 37.11 -32.17
N VAL A 24 -7.90 36.41 -32.73
CA VAL A 24 -7.66 34.98 -32.47
C VAL A 24 -7.26 34.75 -31.01
N CYS A 25 -6.31 35.54 -30.50
CA CYS A 25 -5.90 35.46 -29.10
C CYS A 25 -7.06 35.76 -28.13
N LYS A 26 -7.90 36.76 -28.46
CA LYS A 26 -9.09 37.10 -27.65
C LYS A 26 -10.10 35.96 -27.62
N SER A 27 -10.47 35.43 -28.79
CA SER A 27 -11.42 34.32 -28.89
C SER A 27 -10.92 33.05 -28.18
N ALA A 28 -9.63 32.74 -28.31
CA ALA A 28 -9.00 31.62 -27.59
C ALA A 28 -9.07 31.82 -26.06
N HIS A 29 -8.77 33.03 -25.58
CA HIS A 29 -8.84 33.33 -24.14
C HIS A 29 -10.27 33.26 -23.60
N GLU A 30 -11.26 33.74 -24.35
CA GLU A 30 -12.67 33.61 -23.99
C GLU A 30 -13.12 32.15 -23.91
N THR A 31 -12.72 31.34 -24.89
CA THR A 31 -13.03 29.90 -24.91
C THR A 31 -12.36 29.17 -23.75
N TRP A 32 -11.08 29.45 -23.50
CA TRP A 32 -10.35 28.92 -22.35
C TRP A 32 -11.03 29.29 -21.03
N LYS A 33 -11.41 30.56 -20.88
CA LYS A 33 -12.10 31.06 -19.67
C LYS A 33 -13.43 30.36 -19.46
N ALA A 34 -14.22 30.16 -20.52
CA ALA A 34 -15.48 29.43 -20.46
C ALA A 34 -15.27 27.95 -20.08
N ALA A 35 -14.25 27.30 -20.65
CA ALA A 35 -13.91 25.92 -20.31
C ALA A 35 -13.47 25.77 -18.85
N VAL A 36 -12.65 26.69 -18.34
CA VAL A 36 -12.21 26.72 -16.93
C VAL A 36 -13.40 26.96 -16.00
N ALA A 37 -14.32 27.86 -16.35
CA ALA A 37 -15.53 28.10 -15.56
C ALA A 37 -16.38 26.83 -15.47
N ARG A 38 -16.63 26.17 -16.61
CA ARG A 38 -17.41 24.92 -16.65
C ARG A 38 -16.72 23.79 -15.90
N ARG A 39 -15.40 23.66 -16.00
CA ARG A 39 -14.62 22.70 -15.21
C ARG A 39 -14.82 22.94 -13.71
N LYS A 40 -14.73 24.20 -13.26
CA LYS A 40 -14.89 24.57 -11.86
C LYS A 40 -16.28 24.21 -11.32
N GLU A 41 -17.34 24.35 -12.13
CA GLU A 41 -18.70 23.94 -11.75
C GLU A 41 -18.81 22.44 -11.45
N PHE A 42 -18.04 21.60 -12.14
CA PHE A 42 -18.00 20.15 -11.89
C PHE A 42 -17.03 19.76 -10.78
N GLU A 43 -15.93 20.49 -10.62
CA GLU A 43 -14.97 20.24 -9.54
C GLU A 43 -15.53 20.61 -8.17
N ALA A 44 -16.29 21.71 -8.06
CA ALA A 44 -16.87 22.16 -6.80
C ALA A 44 -17.67 21.08 -6.02
N PRO A 45 -18.63 20.34 -6.61
CA PRO A 45 -19.35 19.29 -5.89
C PRO A 45 -18.46 18.09 -5.54
N ILE A 46 -17.43 17.80 -6.33
CA ILE A 46 -16.47 16.72 -6.04
C ILE A 46 -15.60 17.11 -4.84
N GLU A 47 -15.10 18.35 -4.81
CA GLU A 47 -14.31 18.88 -3.69
C GLU A 47 -15.14 18.92 -2.39
N GLU A 48 -16.41 19.35 -2.46
CA GLU A 48 -17.29 19.35 -1.28
C GLU A 48 -17.58 17.91 -0.81
N ALA A 49 -17.85 16.98 -1.73
CA ALA A 49 -18.03 15.57 -1.39
C ALA A 49 -16.77 14.97 -0.76
N GLU A 50 -15.58 15.24 -1.32
CA GLU A 50 -14.30 14.80 -0.78
C GLU A 50 -14.07 15.36 0.62
N LYS A 51 -14.39 16.64 0.84
CA LYS A 51 -14.27 17.29 2.15
C LYS A 51 -15.18 16.63 3.19
N ILE A 52 -16.45 16.36 2.84
CA ILE A 52 -17.39 15.66 3.72
C ILE A 52 -16.84 14.26 4.07
N LEU A 53 -16.43 13.49 3.06
CA LEU A 53 -15.90 12.14 3.27
C LEU A 53 -14.63 12.15 4.13
N ARG A 54 -13.70 13.10 3.92
CA ARG A 54 -12.51 13.26 4.75
C ARG A 54 -12.84 13.53 6.21
N LEU A 55 -13.85 14.36 6.47
CA LEU A 55 -14.29 14.66 7.84
C LEU A 55 -14.88 13.41 8.51
N GLU A 56 -15.76 12.68 7.84
CA GLU A 56 -16.37 11.46 8.39
C GLU A 56 -15.36 10.33 8.59
N LEU A 57 -14.45 10.12 7.64
CA LEU A 57 -13.34 9.17 7.78
C LEU A 57 -12.43 9.55 8.94
N GLY A 58 -12.18 10.85 9.15
CA GLY A 58 -11.42 11.36 10.29
C GLY A 58 -12.09 11.02 11.63
N LYS A 59 -13.41 11.22 11.75
CA LYS A 59 -14.18 10.88 12.95
C LYS A 59 -14.16 9.38 13.22
N TYR A 60 -14.47 8.56 12.22
CA TYR A 60 -14.46 7.11 12.35
C TYR A 60 -13.10 6.59 12.79
N LYS A 61 -12.01 7.09 12.19
CA LYS A 61 -10.66 6.71 12.58
C LYS A 61 -10.33 7.10 14.01
N ALA A 62 -10.72 8.30 14.45
CA ALA A 62 -10.52 8.73 15.83
C ALA A 62 -11.31 7.85 16.83
N GLU A 63 -12.51 7.41 16.48
CA GLU A 63 -13.30 6.47 17.30
C GLU A 63 -12.66 5.08 17.34
N GLN A 64 -12.20 4.56 16.19
CA GLN A 64 -11.47 3.30 16.11
C GLN A 64 -10.18 3.34 16.92
N ASP A 65 -9.44 4.43 16.86
CA ASP A 65 -8.20 4.61 17.62
C ASP A 65 -8.48 4.65 19.13
N LYS A 66 -9.55 5.33 19.57
CA LYS A 66 -9.98 5.30 20.99
C LYS A 66 -10.32 3.89 21.44
N LEU A 67 -11.15 3.17 20.68
CA LEU A 67 -11.51 1.79 20.99
C LEU A 67 -10.29 0.87 21.02
N ALA A 68 -9.34 1.04 20.10
CA ALA A 68 -8.10 0.28 20.07
C ALA A 68 -7.18 0.60 21.26
N ILE A 69 -7.13 1.85 21.71
CA ILE A 69 -6.37 2.25 22.91
C ILE A 69 -7.00 1.63 24.16
N GLU A 70 -8.32 1.70 24.31
CA GLU A 70 -9.05 1.12 25.44
C GLU A 70 -8.91 -0.41 25.48
N ALA A 71 -9.08 -1.08 24.33
CA ALA A 71 -8.89 -2.53 24.22
C ALA A 71 -7.45 -2.95 24.56
N LYS A 72 -6.45 -2.16 24.13
CA LYS A 72 -5.03 -2.40 24.49
C LYS A 72 -4.78 -2.17 25.98
N ALA A 73 -5.39 -1.15 26.58
CA ALA A 73 -5.26 -0.87 28.01
C ALA A 73 -5.88 -1.99 28.85
N LEU A 74 -7.07 -2.48 28.47
CA LEU A 74 -7.72 -3.61 29.14
C LEU A 74 -6.90 -4.90 29.01
N ALA A 75 -6.41 -5.22 27.80
CA ALA A 75 -5.58 -6.40 27.58
C ALA A 75 -4.26 -6.38 28.36
N LEU A 76 -3.66 -5.20 28.56
CA LEU A 76 -2.48 -5.05 29.40
C LEU A 76 -2.80 -5.21 30.89
N ALA A 77 -3.94 -4.70 31.34
CA ALA A 77 -4.41 -4.84 32.72
C ALA A 77 -4.74 -6.31 33.06
N GLU A 78 -5.44 -7.02 32.18
CA GLU A 78 -5.75 -8.44 32.33
C GLU A 78 -4.47 -9.29 32.42
N ARG A 79 -3.51 -9.06 31.52
CA ARG A 79 -2.20 -9.73 31.57
C ARG A 79 -1.43 -9.46 32.85
N GLY A 80 -1.51 -8.24 33.39
CA GLY A 80 -0.92 -7.89 34.68
C GLY A 80 -1.57 -8.65 35.84
N SER A 81 -2.89 -8.80 35.83
CA SER A 81 -3.63 -9.56 36.86
C SER A 81 -3.45 -11.07 36.77
N ASP A 82 -3.34 -11.63 35.56
CA ASP A 82 -3.10 -13.06 35.36
C ASP A 82 -1.67 -13.44 35.74
N ALA A 83 -0.67 -12.61 35.43
CA ALA A 83 0.70 -12.81 35.90
C ALA A 83 0.82 -12.76 37.44
N ALA A 84 0.03 -11.90 38.11
CA ALA A 84 -0.01 -11.84 39.57
C ALA A 84 -0.73 -13.05 40.19
N ARG A 85 -1.80 -13.57 39.54
CA ARG A 85 -2.47 -14.81 39.96
C ARG A 85 -1.59 -16.05 39.76
N GLU A 86 -0.88 -16.15 38.64
CA GLU A 86 0.09 -17.22 38.40
C GLU A 86 1.22 -17.19 39.43
N ALA A 87 1.74 -16.01 39.77
CA ALA A 87 2.78 -15.86 40.79
C ALA A 87 2.29 -16.29 42.20
N SER A 88 1.01 -16.06 42.52
CA SER A 88 0.43 -16.46 43.81
C SER A 88 0.15 -17.96 43.95
N LEU A 89 0.00 -18.71 42.85
CA LEU A 89 -0.27 -20.15 42.87
C LEU A 89 0.99 -21.02 43.08
N ILE A 90 2.20 -20.44 42.91
CA ILE A 90 3.47 -21.16 43.03
C ILE A 90 3.93 -21.30 44.50
N VAL A 91 3.32 -20.58 45.45
CA VAL A 91 3.77 -20.53 46.87
C VAL A 91 3.22 -21.70 47.73
N GLY A 92 2.46 -22.65 47.18
CA GLY A 92 1.73 -23.63 47.99
C GLY A 92 1.73 -25.10 47.54
N ALA A 93 2.82 -25.63 46.96
CA ALA A 93 2.87 -27.06 46.60
C ALA A 93 3.86 -27.86 47.48
N PRO A 94 3.41 -28.91 48.21
CA PRO A 94 4.32 -29.81 48.92
C PRO A 94 5.17 -30.58 47.90
N LYS A 95 6.49 -30.57 48.12
CA LYS A 95 7.49 -31.21 47.26
C LYS A 95 7.35 -32.73 47.39
N VAL A 96 6.70 -33.36 46.42
CA VAL A 96 6.59 -34.83 46.36
C VAL A 96 7.91 -35.40 45.83
N GLU A 97 8.60 -36.21 46.63
CA GLU A 97 9.81 -36.92 46.21
C GLU A 97 9.45 -38.01 45.18
N GLY A 98 10.16 -38.03 44.05
CA GLY A 98 10.09 -39.13 43.07
C GLY A 98 9.49 -38.82 41.70
N VAL A 99 8.96 -37.61 41.45
CA VAL A 99 8.44 -37.24 40.12
C VAL A 99 9.24 -36.09 39.52
N SER A 100 10.04 -36.42 38.50
CA SER A 100 10.80 -35.44 37.70
C SER A 100 9.89 -34.86 36.62
N PHE A 101 9.44 -33.62 36.82
CA PHE A 101 8.68 -32.89 35.80
C PHE A 101 9.64 -32.19 34.84
N ARG A 102 9.66 -32.62 33.58
CA ARG A 102 10.33 -31.88 32.49
C ARG A 102 9.34 -30.88 31.90
N LYS A 103 9.71 -29.60 31.85
CA LYS A 103 8.96 -28.60 31.06
C LYS A 103 9.05 -28.95 29.58
N VAL A 104 7.95 -29.44 29.01
CA VAL A 104 7.78 -29.65 27.56
C VAL A 104 7.02 -28.45 27.01
N VAL A 105 7.71 -27.57 26.31
CA VAL A 105 7.09 -26.42 25.63
C VAL A 105 6.55 -26.91 24.29
N ARG A 106 5.26 -26.68 24.06
CA ARG A 106 4.59 -26.95 22.78
C ARG A 106 4.14 -25.62 22.17
N PHE A 107 4.08 -25.57 20.85
CA PHE A 107 3.55 -24.43 20.12
C PHE A 107 2.61 -24.91 19.03
N GLU A 108 1.68 -24.04 18.64
CA GLU A 108 0.75 -24.25 17.54
C GLU A 108 0.79 -22.99 16.67
N ILE A 109 0.68 -23.16 15.35
CA ILE A 109 0.69 -22.05 14.40
C ILE A 109 -0.76 -21.59 14.21
N VAL A 110 -1.09 -20.43 14.78
CA VAL A 110 -2.45 -19.85 14.71
C VAL A 110 -2.69 -19.12 13.39
N ASP A 111 -1.68 -18.45 12.84
CA ASP A 111 -1.78 -17.61 11.64
C ASP A 111 -0.46 -17.65 10.85
N THR A 112 -0.52 -18.18 9.63
CA THR A 112 0.66 -18.36 8.76
C THR A 112 1.17 -17.05 8.16
N SER A 113 0.32 -16.03 8.00
CA SER A 113 0.71 -14.77 7.35
C SER A 113 1.55 -13.86 8.24
N LYS A 114 1.44 -14.02 9.56
CA LYS A 114 2.25 -13.29 10.54
C LYS A 114 3.55 -14.02 10.90
N LEU A 115 3.70 -15.27 10.45
CA LEU A 115 4.91 -16.04 10.69
C LEU A 115 6.04 -15.48 9.81
N PRO A 116 7.16 -15.02 10.40
CA PRO A 116 8.26 -14.51 9.61
C PRO A 116 8.75 -15.55 8.60
N ALA A 117 9.10 -15.11 7.39
CA ALA A 117 9.59 -15.99 6.31
C ALA A 117 10.80 -16.86 6.73
N LYS A 118 11.56 -16.45 7.75
CA LYS A 118 12.65 -17.24 8.33
C LYS A 118 12.20 -18.60 8.93
N PHE A 119 10.95 -18.69 9.37
CA PHE A 119 10.37 -19.93 9.93
C PHE A 119 9.46 -20.66 8.94
N LEU A 120 9.24 -20.09 7.75
CA LEU A 120 8.54 -20.73 6.64
C LEU A 120 9.57 -21.46 5.78
N MET A 121 9.52 -22.79 5.80
CA MET A 121 10.37 -23.62 4.96
C MET A 121 9.57 -24.07 3.72
N PRO A 122 10.05 -23.80 2.50
CA PRO A 122 9.44 -24.33 1.28
C PRO A 122 9.44 -25.87 1.28
N ASP A 123 8.33 -26.48 0.89
CA ASP A 123 8.22 -27.95 0.77
C ASP A 123 8.86 -28.40 -0.56
N GLU A 124 10.16 -28.73 -0.51
CA GLU A 124 10.94 -29.17 -1.68
C GLU A 124 10.36 -30.42 -2.34
N THR A 125 9.68 -31.28 -1.59
CA THR A 125 9.08 -32.51 -2.13
C THR A 125 7.89 -32.17 -3.02
N LYS A 126 7.03 -31.24 -2.59
CA LYS A 126 5.90 -30.77 -3.40
C LYS A 126 6.37 -29.97 -4.61
N ILE A 127 7.36 -29.10 -4.42
CA ILE A 127 7.97 -28.33 -5.51
C ILE A 127 8.56 -29.28 -6.56
N GLY A 128 9.34 -30.28 -6.15
CA GLY A 128 9.93 -31.25 -7.07
C GLY A 128 8.88 -32.14 -7.77
N LYS A 129 7.75 -32.46 -7.13
CA LYS A 129 6.64 -33.17 -7.80
C LYS A 129 6.00 -32.29 -8.86
N PHE A 130 5.78 -31.01 -8.56
CA PHE A 130 5.21 -30.05 -9.51
C PHE A 130 6.13 -29.82 -10.71
N VAL A 131 7.42 -29.59 -10.48
CA VAL A 131 8.42 -29.39 -11.54
C VAL A 131 8.54 -30.63 -12.44
N ARG A 132 8.54 -31.85 -11.89
CA ARG A 132 8.54 -33.09 -12.70
C ARG A 132 7.26 -33.31 -13.50
N ALA A 133 6.13 -32.81 -12.99
CA ALA A 133 4.84 -32.93 -13.68
C ALA A 133 4.69 -31.88 -14.81
N MET A 134 5.18 -30.66 -14.60
CA MET A 134 5.02 -29.52 -15.50
C MET A 134 6.21 -29.32 -16.45
N GLY A 135 7.37 -29.95 -16.20
CA GLY A 135 8.55 -29.83 -17.06
C GLY A 135 9.12 -28.41 -17.09
N LYS A 136 9.58 -27.95 -18.27
CA LYS A 136 10.13 -26.59 -18.46
C LYS A 136 9.11 -25.47 -18.20
N ASP A 137 7.82 -25.77 -18.30
CA ASP A 137 6.74 -24.78 -18.17
C ASP A 137 6.30 -24.59 -16.70
N ALA A 138 7.05 -25.14 -15.74
CA ALA A 138 6.80 -24.99 -14.32
C ALA A 138 7.15 -23.57 -13.82
N GLU A 139 6.23 -22.62 -14.02
CA GLU A 139 6.36 -21.25 -13.51
C GLU A 139 5.99 -21.16 -12.02
N ILE A 140 6.97 -21.36 -11.13
CA ILE A 140 6.83 -21.09 -9.69
C ILE A 140 7.61 -19.82 -9.33
N PRO A 141 6.95 -18.74 -8.85
CA PRO A 141 7.63 -17.53 -8.40
C PRO A 141 8.72 -17.83 -7.36
N GLY A 142 9.96 -17.45 -7.66
CA GLY A 142 11.12 -17.66 -6.77
C GLY A 142 11.86 -18.99 -6.95
N VAL A 143 11.40 -19.90 -7.82
CA VAL A 143 12.09 -21.16 -8.14
C VAL A 143 12.59 -21.14 -9.59
N ARG A 144 13.86 -21.47 -9.80
CA ARG A 144 14.45 -21.61 -11.13
C ARG A 144 14.48 -23.08 -11.53
N VAL A 145 13.87 -23.41 -12.66
CA VAL A 145 13.84 -24.78 -13.22
C VAL A 145 14.82 -24.88 -14.39
N TRP A 146 15.61 -25.95 -14.43
CA TRP A 146 16.60 -26.24 -15.47
C TRP A 146 16.68 -27.76 -15.70
N GLU A 147 17.06 -28.17 -16.91
CA GLU A 147 17.23 -29.59 -17.29
C GLU A 147 18.72 -29.93 -17.42
N GLU A 148 19.10 -31.10 -16.93
CA GLU A 148 20.44 -31.67 -17.04
C GLU A 148 20.33 -33.13 -17.49
N ASP A 149 21.01 -33.49 -18.57
CA ASP A 149 21.08 -34.88 -19.05
C ASP A 149 22.19 -35.62 -18.31
N SER A 150 21.82 -36.48 -17.37
CA SER A 150 22.76 -37.37 -16.69
C SER A 150 22.72 -38.77 -17.31
N PRO A 151 23.86 -39.35 -17.73
CA PRO A 151 23.89 -40.70 -18.28
C PRO A 151 23.61 -41.73 -17.17
N VAL A 152 22.50 -42.47 -17.31
CA VAL A 152 22.18 -43.59 -16.41
C VAL A 152 22.69 -44.89 -17.03
N ALA A 153 23.73 -45.47 -16.42
CA ALA A 153 24.15 -46.83 -16.72
C ALA A 153 23.09 -47.80 -16.17
N ARG A 154 22.61 -48.71 -17.04
CA ARG A 154 21.57 -49.68 -16.73
C ARG A 154 22.16 -50.94 -16.08
#